data_AF-A0A356SG13-F1
#
_entry.id   AF-A0A356SG13-F1
#
_cell.length_a   1.000
_cell.length_b   1.000
_cell.length_c   1.000
_cell.angle_alpha   90.00
_cell.angle_beta   90.00
_cell.angle_gamma   90.00
#
_symmetry.space_group_name_H-M   'P 1'
#
loop_
_entity.id
_entity.type
_entity.pdbx_description
1 polymer ?
#
loop_
_entity_poly.entity_id
_entity_poly.type
_entity_poly.pdbx_seq_one_letter_code
_entity_poly.pdbx_strand_id
1 'polypeptide(L)'
;MTEIIHPQGNPQGKGLVMVLQQMAESAPAEIRAKSADEALLDYWCSSLVLSAAFKFRVVAGNIYFLYRTTSEWQLSLVSPPEWGDRMPGDYVAACQLSQDMTWKLTFDKELSQYVRESLVLFLEGFQEQAAHSDSFDDMLPDYVEHLPYQQRVLASALKRSLKHSLRLAGDNGVGLLAAVVQRRLSIS
;
A
#
# COMPACT_ATOMS: atom_id res chain seq x y z
N MET A 1 21.36 -43.28 1.26
CA MET A 1 22.10 -42.12 0.73
C MET A 1 21.07 -41.06 0.40
N THR A 2 20.93 -40.06 1.25
CA THR A 2 19.91 -39.01 1.10
C THR A 2 20.66 -37.72 0.76
N GLU A 3 20.53 -37.28 -0.48
CA GLU A 3 21.16 -36.06 -1.00
C GLU A 3 20.49 -34.83 -0.36
N ILE A 4 21.27 -34.09 0.43
CA ILE A 4 20.89 -32.78 0.94
C ILE A 4 21.19 -31.78 -0.17
N ILE A 5 20.14 -31.32 -0.86
CA ILE A 5 20.24 -30.23 -1.82
C ILE A 5 20.48 -28.94 -1.04
N HIS A 6 21.72 -28.46 -1.02
CA HIS A 6 22.02 -27.11 -0.57
C HIS A 6 21.78 -26.15 -1.75
N PRO A 7 20.77 -25.25 -1.70
CA PRO A 7 20.71 -24.16 -2.65
C PRO A 7 21.91 -23.24 -2.37
N GLN A 8 22.95 -23.36 -3.19
CA GLN A 8 24.13 -22.49 -3.16
C GLN A 8 23.72 -21.07 -3.59
N GLY A 9 23.21 -20.30 -2.63
CA GLY A 9 23.09 -18.85 -2.74
C GLY A 9 24.47 -18.23 -2.88
N ASN A 10 24.61 -17.29 -3.81
CA ASN A 10 25.85 -16.58 -4.14
C ASN A 10 26.67 -16.17 -2.88
N PRO A 11 27.90 -16.69 -2.68
CA PRO A 11 28.65 -16.63 -1.42
C PRO A 11 29.22 -15.24 -1.03
N GLN A 12 28.98 -14.19 -1.81
CA GLN A 12 29.54 -12.85 -1.55
C GLN A 12 28.61 -11.90 -0.79
N GLY A 13 27.47 -12.36 -0.23
CA GLY A 13 26.59 -11.50 0.58
C GLY A 13 25.89 -10.36 -0.18
N LYS A 14 26.14 -10.20 -1.48
CA LYS A 14 25.54 -9.16 -2.34
C LYS A 14 24.00 -9.19 -2.31
N GLY A 15 23.40 -10.38 -2.25
CA GLY A 15 21.95 -10.54 -2.09
C GLY A 15 21.41 -9.98 -0.77
N LEU A 16 22.11 -10.26 0.34
CA LEU A 16 21.76 -9.75 1.67
C LEU A 16 21.96 -8.23 1.78
N VAL A 17 23.04 -7.70 1.20
CA VAL A 17 23.31 -6.25 1.17
C VAL A 17 22.21 -5.51 0.41
N MET A 18 21.75 -6.04 -0.73
CA MET A 18 20.64 -5.44 -1.49
C MET A 18 19.32 -5.46 -0.69
N VAL A 19 19.00 -6.56 -0.01
CA VAL A 19 17.81 -6.67 0.85
C VAL A 19 17.85 -5.67 2.00
N LEU A 20 18.98 -5.57 2.71
CA LEU A 20 19.15 -4.62 3.82
C LEU A 20 19.08 -3.18 3.34
N GLN A 21 19.67 -2.88 2.18
CA GLN A 21 19.59 -1.57 1.57
C GLN A 21 18.15 -1.23 1.15
N GLN A 22 17.41 -2.17 0.58
CA GLN A 22 15.99 -1.97 0.25
C GLN A 22 15.13 -1.75 1.51
N MET A 23 15.40 -2.47 2.60
CA MET A 23 14.71 -2.26 3.87
C MET A 23 15.06 -0.89 4.48
N ALA A 24 16.31 -0.45 4.37
CA ALA A 24 16.75 0.86 4.83
C ALA A 24 16.14 2.00 3.99
N GLU A 25 16.12 1.86 2.67
CA GLU A 25 15.48 2.82 1.74
C GLU A 25 13.96 2.89 1.92
N SER A 26 13.35 1.82 2.43
CA SER A 26 11.92 1.77 2.73
C SER A 26 11.61 2.16 4.18
N ALA A 27 12.60 2.60 4.95
CA ALA A 27 12.36 3.08 6.31
C ALA A 27 11.60 4.40 6.25
N PRO A 28 10.42 4.51 6.91
CA PRO A 28 9.69 5.78 6.96
C PRO A 28 10.54 6.90 7.54
N ALA A 29 10.64 8.01 6.81
CA ALA A 29 11.24 9.25 7.26
C ALA A 29 10.16 10.31 7.52
N GLU A 30 10.50 11.40 8.21
CA GLU A 30 9.60 12.56 8.40
C GLU A 30 8.22 12.23 8.99
N ILE A 31 8.14 11.20 9.83
CA ILE A 31 6.87 10.77 10.43
C ILE A 31 6.37 11.85 11.40
N ARG A 32 5.13 12.29 11.20
CA ARG A 32 4.45 13.28 12.05
C ARG A 32 3.28 12.66 12.81
N ALA A 33 2.79 13.37 13.82
CA ALA A 33 1.50 13.04 14.42
C ALA A 33 0.38 13.13 13.37
N LYS A 34 -0.52 12.15 13.37
CA LYS A 34 -1.71 12.06 12.51
C LYS A 34 -2.94 11.79 13.36
N SER A 35 -4.07 12.38 12.99
CA SER A 35 -5.36 11.99 13.58
C SER A 35 -5.73 10.57 13.16
N ALA A 36 -6.68 9.95 13.86
CA ALA A 36 -7.24 8.65 13.47
C ALA A 36 -7.80 8.67 12.04
N ASP A 37 -8.47 9.76 11.64
CA ASP A 37 -9.07 9.90 10.31
C ASP A 37 -7.99 10.08 9.22
N GLU A 38 -6.93 10.85 9.49
CA GLU A 38 -5.78 10.96 8.58
C GLU A 38 -5.07 9.60 8.40
N ALA A 39 -4.80 8.91 9.51
CA ALA A 39 -4.17 7.60 9.49
C ALA A 39 -5.05 6.56 8.77
N LEU A 40 -6.37 6.66 8.89
CA LEU A 40 -7.33 5.81 8.20
C LEU A 40 -7.29 6.02 6.69
N LEU A 41 -7.28 7.28 6.25
CA LEU A 41 -7.15 7.60 4.83
C LEU A 41 -5.82 7.11 4.25
N ASP A 42 -4.71 7.37 4.94
CA ASP A 42 -3.39 6.85 4.55
C ASP A 42 -3.37 5.32 4.48
N TYR A 43 -4.03 4.66 5.43
CA TYR A 43 -4.08 3.20 5.46
C TYR A 43 -4.88 2.64 4.28
N TRP A 44 -6.06 3.18 4.00
CA TRP A 44 -6.89 2.75 2.87
C TRP A 44 -6.20 3.00 1.52
N CYS A 45 -5.67 4.20 1.30
CA CYS A 45 -4.92 4.56 0.09
C CYS A 45 -3.73 3.62 -0.13
N SER A 46 -2.96 3.37 0.92
CA SER A 46 -1.79 2.49 0.84
C SER A 46 -2.19 1.04 0.59
N SER A 47 -3.29 0.58 1.19
CA SER A 47 -3.82 -0.77 0.96
C SER A 47 -4.26 -0.96 -0.49
N LEU A 48 -4.92 0.03 -1.08
CA LEU A 48 -5.32 -0.02 -2.50
C LEU A 48 -4.09 -0.13 -3.41
N VAL A 49 -3.07 0.71 -3.21
CA VAL A 49 -1.86 0.67 -4.03
C VAL A 49 -1.08 -0.64 -3.82
N LEU A 50 -0.98 -1.14 -2.59
CA LEU A 50 -0.29 -2.39 -2.28
C LEU A 50 -1.02 -3.62 -2.84
N SER A 51 -2.33 -3.54 -3.06
CA SER A 51 -3.11 -4.58 -3.74
C SER A 51 -2.86 -4.62 -5.25
N ALA A 52 -2.27 -3.57 -5.83
CA ALA A 52 -2.02 -3.49 -7.25
C ALA A 52 -0.81 -4.31 -7.70
N ALA A 53 -0.89 -4.84 -8.93
CA ALA A 53 0.22 -5.47 -9.59
C ALA A 53 1.25 -4.43 -10.05
N PHE A 54 2.51 -4.60 -9.64
CA PHE A 54 3.67 -3.88 -10.16
C PHE A 54 4.97 -4.66 -9.93
N LYS A 55 5.95 -4.42 -10.81
CA LYS A 55 7.25 -5.12 -10.85
C LYS A 55 8.45 -4.16 -10.88
N PHE A 56 8.25 -2.92 -10.41
CA PHE A 56 9.29 -1.90 -10.33
C PHE A 56 9.45 -1.41 -8.89
N ARG A 57 10.63 -0.86 -8.58
CA ARG A 57 10.88 -0.23 -7.28
C ARG A 57 10.15 1.11 -7.21
N VAL A 58 9.42 1.32 -6.12
CA VAL A 58 8.86 2.63 -5.77
C VAL A 58 9.84 3.42 -4.91
N VAL A 59 9.81 4.74 -5.02
CA VAL A 59 10.70 5.67 -4.35
C VAL A 59 9.86 6.81 -3.79
N ALA A 60 10.11 7.21 -2.55
CA ALA A 60 9.42 8.33 -1.92
C ALA A 60 9.64 9.63 -2.72
N GLY A 61 8.62 10.47 -2.76
CA GLY A 61 8.57 11.71 -3.54
C GLY A 61 8.08 11.55 -4.97
N ASN A 62 8.13 10.33 -5.53
CA ASN A 62 7.69 10.08 -6.91
C ASN A 62 6.17 9.89 -7.04
N ILE A 63 5.68 10.18 -8.23
CA ILE A 63 4.29 9.98 -8.65
C ILE A 63 4.23 8.75 -9.57
N TYR A 64 3.20 7.95 -9.34
CA TYR A 64 2.85 6.74 -10.06
C TYR A 64 1.38 6.84 -10.48
N PHE A 65 0.94 5.96 -11.36
CA PHE A 65 -0.41 6.01 -11.93
C PHE A 65 -1.12 4.69 -11.74
N LEU A 66 -2.28 4.72 -11.08
CA LEU A 66 -3.11 3.56 -10.83
C LEU A 66 -4.14 3.41 -11.94
N TYR A 67 -4.24 2.18 -12.44
CA TYR A 67 -5.20 1.76 -13.45
C TYR A 67 -6.02 0.59 -12.92
N ARG A 68 -7.24 0.48 -13.44
CA ARG A 68 -8.10 -0.68 -13.23
C ARG A 68 -8.19 -1.46 -14.53
N THR A 69 -7.61 -2.66 -14.55
CA THR A 69 -7.82 -3.62 -15.64
C THR A 69 -9.10 -4.43 -15.38
N THR A 70 -9.48 -5.29 -16.31
CA THR A 70 -10.64 -6.18 -16.13
C THR A 70 -10.50 -7.13 -14.94
N SER A 71 -9.26 -7.50 -14.56
CA SER A 71 -8.99 -8.49 -13.52
C SER A 71 -8.41 -7.91 -12.24
N GLU A 72 -7.60 -6.87 -12.31
CA GLU A 72 -6.80 -6.40 -11.17
C GLU A 72 -6.52 -4.90 -11.18
N TRP A 73 -6.07 -4.39 -10.03
CA TRP A 73 -5.47 -3.07 -9.95
C TRP A 73 -4.04 -3.14 -10.48
N GLN A 74 -3.60 -2.13 -11.22
CA GLN A 74 -2.25 -2.09 -11.78
C GLN A 74 -1.62 -0.71 -11.54
N LEU A 75 -0.42 -0.71 -10.95
CA LEU A 75 0.36 0.51 -10.76
C LEU A 75 1.38 0.63 -11.90
N SER A 76 1.53 1.82 -12.46
CA SER A 76 2.46 2.12 -13.56
C SER A 76 3.29 3.36 -13.28
N LEU A 77 4.45 3.44 -13.93
CA LEU A 77 5.26 4.66 -14.05
C LEU A 77 4.74 5.60 -15.14
N VAL A 78 3.96 5.08 -16.08
CA VAL A 78 3.54 5.77 -17.30
C VAL A 78 2.17 6.41 -17.08
N SER A 79 2.09 7.70 -17.33
CA SER A 79 0.86 8.49 -17.20
C SER A 79 -0.13 8.20 -18.34
N PRO A 80 -1.43 8.54 -18.17
CA PRO A 80 -2.41 8.33 -19.23
C PRO A 80 -2.05 9.01 -20.57
N PRO A 81 -1.57 10.27 -20.59
CA PRO A 81 -1.14 10.91 -21.85
C PRO A 81 0.03 10.20 -22.53
N GLU A 82 0.95 9.60 -21.76
CA GLU A 82 2.10 8.87 -22.31
C GLU A 82 1.72 7.50 -22.85
N TRP A 83 0.70 6.85 -22.28
CA TRP A 83 0.17 5.60 -22.81
C TRP A 83 -0.60 5.79 -24.12
N GLY A 84 -1.42 6.85 -24.22
CA GLY A 84 -2.38 7.01 -25.30
C GLY A 84 -3.30 5.78 -25.41
N ASP A 85 -3.47 5.26 -26.63
CA ASP A 85 -4.36 4.12 -26.90
C ASP A 85 -3.89 2.77 -26.33
N ARG A 86 -2.70 2.72 -25.73
CA ARG A 86 -2.10 1.49 -25.18
C ARG A 86 -2.29 1.35 -23.67
N MET A 87 -3.17 2.15 -23.07
CA MET A 87 -3.44 2.07 -21.64
C MET A 87 -3.80 0.64 -21.22
N PRO A 88 -3.28 0.17 -20.08
CA PRO A 88 -3.55 -1.18 -19.59
C PRO A 88 -5.01 -1.37 -19.13
N GLY A 89 -5.72 -0.27 -18.85
CA GLY A 89 -7.10 -0.24 -18.39
C GLY A 89 -7.54 1.19 -18.09
N ASP A 90 -8.64 1.34 -17.38
CA ASP A 90 -9.20 2.64 -17.02
C ASP A 90 -8.29 3.34 -16.01
N TYR A 91 -7.98 4.62 -16.26
CA TYR A 91 -7.20 5.41 -15.33
C TYR A 91 -8.01 5.72 -14.05
N VAL A 92 -7.37 5.58 -12.89
CA VAL A 92 -8.01 5.72 -11.58
C VAL A 92 -7.49 6.93 -10.83
N ALA A 93 -6.17 7.00 -10.62
CA ALA A 93 -5.57 8.01 -9.76
C ALA A 93 -4.08 8.21 -10.02
N ALA A 94 -3.61 9.41 -9.72
CA ALA A 94 -2.19 9.66 -9.48
C ALA A 94 -1.87 9.29 -8.03
N CYS A 95 -0.83 8.49 -7.83
CA CYS A 95 -0.40 7.93 -6.55
C CYS A 95 0.97 8.48 -6.19
N GLN A 96 1.07 9.26 -5.12
CA GLN A 96 2.33 9.75 -4.61
C GLN A 96 2.75 8.96 -3.37
N LEU A 97 3.98 8.45 -3.37
CA LEU A 97 4.58 7.86 -2.18
C LEU A 97 5.22 8.96 -1.33
N SER A 98 4.75 9.15 -0.10
CA SER A 98 5.28 10.16 0.83
C SER A 98 6.58 9.68 1.49
N GLN A 99 7.33 10.59 2.13
CA GLN A 99 8.58 10.26 2.84
C GLN A 99 8.37 9.31 4.03
N ASP A 100 7.18 9.36 4.64
CA ASP A 100 6.77 8.44 5.70
C ASP A 100 6.24 7.10 5.16
N MET A 101 6.42 6.85 3.86
CA MET A 101 6.02 5.62 3.18
C MET A 101 4.50 5.35 3.17
N THR A 102 3.65 6.37 3.38
CA THR A 102 2.21 6.28 3.08
C THR A 102 1.89 6.80 1.68
N TRP A 103 0.85 6.24 1.08
CA TRP A 103 0.40 6.62 -0.26
C TRP A 103 -0.70 7.68 -0.20
N LYS A 104 -0.57 8.70 -1.04
CA LYS A 104 -1.61 9.70 -1.29
C LYS A 104 -2.16 9.52 -2.71
N LEU A 105 -3.47 9.47 -2.84
CA LEU A 105 -4.15 9.31 -4.12
C LEU A 105 -4.87 10.59 -4.49
N THR A 106 -4.69 11.02 -5.74
CA THR A 106 -5.51 12.04 -6.40
C THR A 106 -6.32 11.34 -7.49
N PHE A 107 -7.59 11.07 -7.20
CA PHE A 107 -8.49 10.40 -8.14
C PHE A 107 -8.75 11.26 -9.37
N ASP A 108 -8.91 10.60 -10.51
CA ASP A 108 -9.36 11.25 -11.72
C ASP A 108 -10.78 11.81 -11.53
N LYS A 109 -11.08 12.93 -12.20
CA LYS A 109 -12.40 13.57 -12.09
C LYS A 109 -13.47 12.79 -12.84
N GLU A 110 -13.08 12.03 -13.86
CA GLU A 110 -13.94 11.35 -14.81
C GLU A 110 -13.82 9.83 -14.68
N LEU A 111 -13.87 9.32 -13.43
CA LEU A 111 -13.87 7.87 -13.19
C LEU A 111 -15.04 7.21 -13.92
N SER A 112 -14.71 6.15 -14.67
CA SER A 112 -15.71 5.28 -15.27
C SER A 112 -16.58 4.62 -14.21
N GLN A 113 -17.80 4.22 -14.59
CA GLN A 113 -18.71 3.51 -13.68
C GLN A 113 -18.08 2.23 -13.12
N TYR A 114 -17.35 1.50 -13.96
CA TYR A 114 -16.64 0.28 -13.58
C TYR A 114 -15.57 0.53 -12.50
N VAL A 115 -14.80 1.62 -12.62
CA VAL A 115 -13.81 2.02 -11.62
C VAL A 115 -14.49 2.40 -10.31
N ARG A 116 -15.57 3.18 -10.36
CA ARG A 116 -16.33 3.58 -9.17
C ARG A 116 -16.83 2.37 -8.39
N GLU A 117 -17.46 1.43 -9.08
CA GLU A 117 -17.94 0.17 -8.48
C GLU A 117 -16.79 -0.64 -7.88
N SER A 118 -15.65 -0.75 -8.58
CA SER A 118 -14.48 -1.46 -8.09
C SER A 118 -13.90 -0.81 -6.82
N LEU A 119 -13.88 0.52 -6.73
CA LEU A 119 -13.42 1.26 -5.55
C LEU A 119 -14.37 1.08 -4.35
N VAL A 120 -15.68 1.07 -4.59
CA VAL A 120 -16.68 0.80 -3.54
C VAL A 120 -16.50 -0.61 -3.00
N LEU A 121 -16.40 -1.62 -3.88
CA LEU A 121 -16.16 -3.01 -3.47
C LEU A 121 -14.86 -3.16 -2.67
N PHE A 122 -13.80 -2.45 -3.08
CA PHE A 122 -12.54 -2.46 -2.35
C PHE A 122 -12.67 -1.81 -0.96
N LEU A 123 -13.36 -0.68 -0.86
CA LEU A 123 -13.61 -0.01 0.42
C LEU A 123 -14.46 -0.88 1.36
N GLU A 124 -15.50 -1.53 0.85
CA GLU A 124 -16.35 -2.42 1.64
C GLU A 124 -15.55 -3.61 2.18
N GLY A 125 -14.76 -4.28 1.33
CA GLY A 125 -13.89 -5.37 1.76
C GLY A 125 -12.82 -4.92 2.77
N PHE A 126 -12.27 -3.71 2.60
CA PHE A 126 -11.35 -3.11 3.58
C PHE A 126 -12.02 -2.86 4.93
N GLN A 127 -13.24 -2.32 4.94
CA GLN A 127 -14.00 -2.07 6.17
C GLN A 127 -14.42 -3.37 6.87
N GLU A 128 -14.83 -4.39 6.10
CA GLU A 128 -15.18 -5.71 6.61
C GLU A 128 -13.97 -6.39 7.27
N GLN A 129 -12.84 -6.45 6.56
CA GLN A 129 -11.60 -7.02 7.11
C GLN A 129 -11.21 -6.35 8.42
N ALA A 130 -11.25 -5.02 8.44
CA ALA A 130 -10.92 -4.24 9.63
C ALA A 130 -11.90 -4.44 10.80
N ALA A 131 -13.18 -4.64 10.52
CA ALA A 131 -14.19 -4.91 11.55
C ALA A 131 -14.01 -6.28 12.21
N HIS A 132 -13.35 -7.21 11.52
CA HIS A 132 -13.01 -8.55 12.03
C HIS A 132 -11.68 -8.61 12.78
N SER A 133 -10.90 -7.52 12.83
CA SER A 133 -9.60 -7.49 13.48
C SER A 133 -9.71 -7.09 14.96
N ASP A 134 -9.09 -7.88 15.84
CA ASP A 134 -9.04 -7.61 17.28
C ASP A 134 -8.07 -6.48 17.65
N SER A 135 -7.08 -6.20 16.79
CA SER A 135 -6.11 -5.12 16.99
C SER A 135 -5.67 -4.45 15.69
N PHE A 136 -5.05 -3.27 15.80
CA PHE A 136 -4.45 -2.59 14.65
C PHE A 136 -3.32 -3.44 14.02
N ASP A 137 -2.60 -4.22 14.83
CA ASP A 137 -1.55 -5.08 14.30
C ASP A 137 -2.14 -6.23 13.45
N ASP A 138 -3.40 -6.63 13.71
CA ASP A 138 -4.18 -7.68 13.00
C ASP A 138 -5.07 -7.11 11.86
N MET A 139 -5.35 -5.81 11.88
CA MET A 139 -5.99 -5.10 10.75
C MET A 139 -5.10 -5.08 9.53
N LEU A 140 -3.79 -5.00 9.77
CA LEU A 140 -2.80 -4.98 8.72
C LEU A 140 -2.83 -6.33 8.03
N PRO A 141 -2.76 -6.37 6.69
CA PRO A 141 -3.04 -7.60 5.97
C PRO A 141 -2.19 -8.75 6.53
N ASP A 142 -2.84 -9.82 7.00
CA ASP A 142 -2.19 -11.13 7.23
C ASP A 142 -1.46 -11.64 5.95
N TYR A 143 -1.77 -11.01 4.82
CA TYR A 143 -1.23 -11.21 3.50
C TYR A 143 0.25 -10.79 3.33
N VAL A 144 1.08 -10.84 4.38
CA VAL A 144 2.53 -10.65 4.21
C VAL A 144 3.22 -11.93 3.70
N GLU A 145 2.57 -13.10 3.64
CA GLU A 145 3.24 -14.29 3.09
C GLU A 145 3.10 -14.45 1.57
N HIS A 146 1.96 -14.05 1.00
CA HIS A 146 1.67 -14.24 -0.43
C HIS A 146 1.97 -13.02 -1.31
N LEU A 147 2.24 -11.86 -0.72
CA LEU A 147 2.63 -10.67 -1.47
C LEU A 147 4.02 -10.83 -2.10
N PRO A 148 4.24 -10.26 -3.30
CA PRO A 148 5.58 -10.13 -3.83
C PRO A 148 6.47 -9.34 -2.85
N TYR A 149 7.77 -9.65 -2.86
CA TYR A 149 8.72 -9.14 -1.87
C TYR A 149 8.68 -7.62 -1.66
N GLN A 150 8.53 -6.83 -2.71
CA GLN A 150 8.48 -5.36 -2.59
C GLN A 150 7.26 -4.88 -1.81
N GLN A 151 6.07 -5.41 -2.10
CA GLN A 151 4.83 -5.09 -1.41
C GLN A 151 4.92 -5.45 0.08
N ARG A 152 5.61 -6.55 0.44
CA ARG A 152 5.85 -6.93 1.84
C ARG A 152 6.70 -5.92 2.61
N VAL A 153 7.76 -5.43 1.96
CA VAL A 153 8.63 -4.39 2.53
C VAL A 153 7.83 -3.10 2.73
N LEU A 154 7.04 -2.69 1.74
CA LEU A 154 6.20 -1.49 1.84
C LEU A 154 5.09 -1.62 2.88
N ALA A 155 4.44 -2.77 3.00
CA ALA A 155 3.43 -3.03 4.03
C ALA A 155 4.05 -2.93 5.44
N SER A 156 5.29 -3.42 5.61
CA SER A 156 6.03 -3.29 6.87
C SER A 156 6.39 -1.84 7.17
N ALA A 157 6.78 -1.06 6.16
CA ALA A 157 7.04 0.37 6.28
C ALA A 157 5.78 1.15 6.67
N LEU A 158 4.66 0.88 6.00
CA LEU A 158 3.34 1.44 6.31
C LEU A 158 2.93 1.16 7.75
N LYS A 159 3.01 -0.10 8.19
CA LYS A 159 2.74 -0.50 9.59
C LYS A 159 3.54 0.35 10.58
N ARG A 160 4.84 0.47 10.35
CA ARG A 160 5.73 1.27 11.20
C ARG A 160 5.36 2.75 11.18
N SER A 161 5.06 3.30 10.01
CA SER A 161 4.68 4.70 9.82
C SER A 161 3.42 5.06 10.58
N LEU A 162 2.33 4.30 10.38
CA LEU A 162 1.04 4.53 11.03
C LEU A 162 1.15 4.36 12.56
N LYS A 163 1.82 3.30 13.02
CA LYS A 163 2.01 3.05 14.46
C LYS A 163 2.79 4.16 15.13
N HIS A 164 3.81 4.70 14.47
CA HIS A 164 4.58 5.82 15.02
C HIS A 164 3.78 7.13 14.98
N SER A 165 3.08 7.41 13.88
CA SER A 165 2.23 8.60 13.73
C SER A 165 1.13 8.68 14.78
N LEU A 166 0.44 7.56 15.05
CA LEU A 166 -0.62 7.48 16.05
C LEU A 166 -0.05 7.67 17.46
N ARG A 167 1.08 7.03 17.78
CA ARG A 167 1.75 7.22 19.07
C ARG A 167 2.14 8.67 19.32
N LEU A 168 2.65 9.37 18.30
CA LEU A 168 2.96 10.80 18.39
C LEU A 168 1.71 11.66 18.64
N ALA A 169 0.55 11.21 18.17
CA ALA A 169 -0.74 11.84 18.43
C ALA A 169 -1.37 11.44 19.78
N GLY A 170 -0.72 10.57 20.56
CA GLY A 170 -1.26 10.03 21.81
C GLY A 170 -2.28 8.90 21.63
N ASP A 171 -2.41 8.35 20.41
CA ASP A 171 -3.27 7.22 20.08
C ASP A 171 -2.43 5.92 20.01
N ASN A 172 -2.94 4.85 20.60
CA ASN A 172 -2.30 3.52 20.59
C ASN A 172 -2.82 2.61 19.47
N GLY A 173 -3.63 3.12 18.55
CA GLY A 173 -4.27 2.38 17.45
C GLY A 173 -5.77 2.18 17.64
N VAL A 174 -6.31 2.44 18.84
CA VAL A 174 -7.73 2.24 19.15
C VAL A 174 -8.59 3.26 18.43
N GLY A 175 -8.15 4.53 18.32
CA GLY A 175 -8.92 5.55 17.61
C GLY A 175 -9.04 5.24 16.11
N LEU A 176 -7.96 4.72 15.51
CA LEU A 176 -7.97 4.26 14.11
C LEU A 176 -8.94 3.08 13.90
N LEU A 177 -8.88 2.04 14.74
CA LEU A 177 -9.83 0.92 14.72
C LEU A 177 -11.28 1.43 14.80
N ALA A 178 -11.56 2.31 15.76
CA ALA A 178 -12.89 2.88 15.95
C ALA A 178 -13.34 3.70 14.72
N ALA A 179 -12.44 4.46 14.09
CA ALA A 179 -12.74 5.21 12.88
C ALA A 179 -13.13 4.29 11.70
N VAL A 180 -12.51 3.11 11.61
CA VAL A 180 -12.83 2.13 10.55
C VAL A 180 -14.18 1.47 10.80
N VAL A 181 -14.44 1.02 12.03
CA VAL A 181 -15.73 0.44 12.43
C VAL A 181 -16.88 1.42 12.25
N GLN A 182 -16.64 2.71 12.52
CA GLN A 182 -17.61 3.78 12.29
C GLN A 182 -17.76 4.17 10.81
N ARG A 183 -17.03 3.52 9.89
CA ARG A 183 -17.06 3.76 8.44
C ARG A 183 -16.89 5.23 8.07
N ARG A 184 -15.96 5.92 8.73
CA ARG A 184 -15.71 7.35 8.49
C ARG A 184 -15.11 7.67 7.12
N LEU A 185 -14.68 6.65 6.37
CA LEU A 185 -14.29 6.79 4.97
C LEU A 185 -15.54 6.72 4.08
N SER A 186 -15.80 7.79 3.34
CA SER A 186 -16.79 7.83 2.27
C SER A 186 -16.08 8.18 0.95
N ILE A 187 -16.37 7.42 -0.11
CA ILE A 187 -16.02 7.80 -1.49
C ILE A 187 -17.18 8.65 -1.99
N SER A 188 -16.97 9.96 -2.13
CA SER A 188 -17.93 10.91 -2.70
C SER A 188 -17.88 10.93 -4.23
#